data_AF-A0A962XB42-F1
#
_entry.id   AF-A0A962XB42-F1
#
_cell.length_a   1.000
_cell.length_b   1.000
_cell.length_c   1.000
_cell.angle_alpha   90.00
_cell.angle_beta   90.00
_cell.angle_gamma   90.00
#
_symmetry.space_group_name_H-M   'P 1'
#
loop_
_entity.id
_entity.type
_entity.pdbx_description
1 polymer ?
#
loop_
_entity_poly.entity_id
_entity_poly.type
_entity_poly.pdbx_seq_one_letter_code
_entity_poly.pdbx_strand_id
1 'polypeptide(L)' 'MTETLVLPRHKLTVADYYRMGETGVLAANKRVELIDGELMDMAPIGTWHAEYVDQLNFIFMSRHWAQTT' A
#
# COMPACT_ATOMS: atom_id res chain seq x y z
N MET A 1 -29.99 -30.48 -1.06
CA MET A 1 -28.54 -30.68 -0.83
C MET A 1 -27.85 -29.69 -1.75
N THR A 2 -27.39 -28.56 -1.22
CA THR A 2 -26.64 -27.57 -2.01
C THR A 2 -25.19 -28.00 -1.99
N GLU A 3 -24.67 -28.42 -3.14
CA GLU A 3 -23.26 -28.76 -3.28
C GLU A 3 -22.45 -27.46 -3.29
N THR A 4 -21.58 -27.28 -2.29
CA THR A 4 -20.71 -26.10 -2.21
C THR A 4 -19.57 -26.26 -3.19
N LEU A 5 -19.60 -25.51 -4.29
CA LEU A 5 -18.49 -25.42 -5.23
C LEU A 5 -17.32 -24.66 -4.60
N VAL A 6 -16.17 -25.31 -4.44
CA VAL A 6 -14.92 -24.68 -3.99
C VAL A 6 -14.07 -24.35 -5.23
N LEU A 7 -13.94 -23.07 -5.54
CA LEU A 7 -13.11 -22.58 -6.64
C LEU A 7 -11.68 -22.27 -6.15
N PRO A 8 -10.63 -22.60 -6.93
CA PRO A 8 -9.27 -22.26 -6.58
C PRO A 8 -9.07 -20.73 -6.57
N ARG A 9 -8.43 -20.22 -5.51
CA ARG A 9 -8.00 -18.81 -5.40
C ARG A 9 -6.53 -18.69 -5.80
N HIS A 10 -6.24 -17.80 -6.74
CA HIS A 10 -4.88 -17.46 -7.12
C HIS A 10 -4.49 -16.12 -6.48
N LYS A 11 -3.28 -16.08 -5.91
CA LYS A 11 -2.69 -14.85 -5.37
C LYS A 11 -1.89 -14.13 -6.44
N LEU A 12 -1.92 -12.81 -6.40
CA LEU A 12 -1.09 -11.97 -7.26
C LEU A 12 0.34 -11.95 -6.73
N THR A 13 1.29 -11.90 -7.66
CA THR A 13 2.70 -11.71 -7.33
C THR A 13 3.08 -10.24 -7.38
N VAL A 14 4.24 -9.90 -6.82
CA VAL A 14 4.84 -8.57 -6.95
C VAL A 14 5.07 -8.20 -8.42
N ALA A 15 5.47 -9.17 -9.26
CA ALA A 15 5.67 -8.95 -10.69
C ALA A 15 4.34 -8.61 -11.41
N ASP A 16 3.24 -9.27 -11.03
CA ASP A 16 1.92 -8.94 -11.56
C ASP A 16 1.50 -7.52 -11.19
N TYR A 17 1.73 -7.12 -9.94
CA TYR A 17 1.43 -5.77 -9.46
C TYR A 17 2.17 -4.68 -10.26
N TYR A 18 3.48 -4.83 -10.48
CA TYR A 18 4.23 -3.89 -11.30
C TYR A 18 3.73 -3.85 -12.74
N ARG A 19 3.49 -5.02 -13.35
CA ARG A 19 2.97 -5.10 -14.72
C ARG A 19 1.60 -4.42 -14.86
N MET A 20 0.74 -4.53 -13.85
CA MET A 20 -0.55 -3.82 -13.82
C MET A 20 -0.38 -2.29 -13.79
N GLY A 21 0.63 -1.77 -13.09
CA GLY A 21 0.98 -0.35 -13.13
C GLY A 21 1.53 0.10 -14.48
N GLU A 22 2.49 -0.66 -15.04
CA GLU A 22 3.13 -0.36 -16.33
C GLU A 22 2.14 -0.36 -17.50
N THR A 23 1.17 -1.27 -17.47
CA THR A 23 0.13 -1.42 -18.51
C THR A 23 -1.09 -0.53 -18.30
N GLY A 24 -1.14 0.22 -17.19
CA GLY A 24 -2.26 1.13 -16.88
C GLY A 24 -3.53 0.45 -16.40
N VAL A 25 -3.50 -0.85 -16.05
CA VAL A 25 -4.61 -1.53 -15.36
C VAL A 25 -4.89 -0.85 -14.02
N LEU A 26 -3.83 -0.43 -13.32
CA LEU A 26 -3.92 0.47 -12.19
C LEU A 26 -3.71 1.89 -12.69
N ALA A 27 -4.70 2.76 -12.50
CA ALA A 27 -4.56 4.17 -12.86
C ALA A 27 -3.40 4.81 -12.07
N ALA A 28 -2.64 5.70 -12.70
CA ALA A 28 -1.43 6.27 -12.11
C ALA A 28 -1.65 7.01 -10.77
N ASN A 29 -2.86 7.50 -10.52
CA ASN A 29 -3.25 8.17 -9.28
C ASN A 29 -4.00 7.25 -8.30
N LYS A 30 -4.24 5.99 -8.65
CA LYS A 30 -4.91 5.03 -7.78
C LYS A 30 -3.90 4.50 -6.77
N ARG A 31 -4.17 4.75 -5.49
CA ARG A 31 -3.36 4.27 -4.37
C ARG A 31 -3.87 2.89 -3.95
N VAL A 32 -3.17 1.86 -4.42
CA VAL A 32 -3.43 0.46 -4.07
C VAL A 32 -2.18 -0.17 -3.46
N GLU A 33 -2.39 -1.19 -2.63
CA GLU A 33 -1.35 -1.96 -1.96
C GLU A 33 -1.53 -3.44 -2.31
N LEU A 34 -0.42 -4.15 -2.49
CA LEU A 34 -0.41 -5.61 -2.58
C LEU A 34 -0.06 -6.18 -1.20
N ILE A 35 -1.04 -6.80 -0.53
CA ILE A 35 -0.88 -7.39 0.80
C ILE A 35 -1.28 -8.87 0.70
N ASP A 36 -0.38 -9.78 1.08
CA ASP A 36 -0.60 -11.22 1.03
C ASP A 36 -1.12 -11.75 -0.32
N GLY A 37 -0.74 -11.10 -1.42
CA GLY A 37 -1.17 -11.46 -2.77
C GLY A 37 -2.57 -10.96 -3.16
N GLU A 38 -3.16 -10.07 -2.37
CA GLU A 38 -4.43 -9.40 -2.62
C GLU A 38 -4.21 -7.90 -2.85
N LEU A 39 -4.95 -7.32 -3.80
CA LEU A 39 -4.95 -5.87 -4.01
C LEU A 39 -5.96 -5.22 -3.07
N MET A 40 -5.49 -4.26 -2.30
CA MET A 40 -6.31 -3.49 -1.38
C MET A 40 -6.21 -2.01 -1.72
N ASP A 41 -7.33 -1.30 -1.60
CA ASP A 41 -7.31 0.16 -1.66
C ASP A 41 -6.65 0.69 -0.40
N MET A 42 -5.70 1.60 -0.57
CA MET A 42 -5.08 2.27 0.55
C MET A 42 -6.12 3.14 1.26
N ALA A 43 -6.10 3.13 2.59
CA ALA A 43 -6.95 4.00 3.38
C ALA A 43 -6.71 5.48 3.00
N PRO A 44 -7.75 6.32 2.94
CA PRO A 44 -7.58 7.72 2.62
C PRO A 44 -6.72 8.41 3.68
N ILE A 45 -5.75 9.21 3.24
CA ILE A 45 -4.97 10.06 4.13
C ILE A 45 -5.82 11.30 4.45
N GLY A 46 -6.45 11.28 5.63
CA GLY A 46 -7.13 12.45 6.19
C GLY A 46 -6.14 13.44 6.82
N THR A 47 -6.65 14.62 7.19
CA THR A 47 -5.85 15.70 7.80
C THR A 47 -5.07 15.25 9.02
N TRP A 48 -5.74 14.59 9.97
CA TRP A 48 -5.10 14.06 11.17
C TRP A 48 -3.99 13.05 10.86
N HIS A 49 -4.23 12.14 9.90
CA HIS A 49 -3.23 11.17 9.51
C HIS A 49 -1.98 11.86 8.94
N ALA A 50 -2.17 12.84 8.04
CA ALA A 50 -1.07 13.62 7.47
C ALA A 50 -0.29 14.38 8.55
N GLU A 51 -0.99 15.07 9.46
CA GLU A 51 -0.36 15.83 10.55
C GLU A 51 0.50 14.94 11.46
N TYR A 52 0.02 13.76 11.84
CA TYR A 52 0.81 12.84 12.66
C TYR A 52 2.03 12.30 11.91
N VAL A 53 1.90 11.96 10.63
CA VAL A 53 3.03 11.53 9.81
C VAL A 53 4.10 12.62 9.70
N ASP A 54 3.69 13.88 9.46
CA ASP A 54 4.61 15.02 9.36
C ASP A 54 5.34 15.29 10.69
N GLN A 55 4.63 15.22 11.82
CA GLN A 55 5.23 15.38 13.15
C GLN A 55 6.26 14.28 13.44
N LEU A 56 5.93 13.02 13.14
CA LEU A 56 6.86 11.90 13.32
C LEU A 56 8.11 12.06 12.45
N ASN A 57 7.92 12.47 11.18
CA ASN A 57 9.02 12.71 10.27
C ASN A 57 9.94 13.84 10.78
N PHE A 58 9.36 14.94 11.26
CA PHE A 58 10.11 16.04 11.87
C PHE A 58 10.95 15.58 13.07
N ILE A 59 10.34 14.84 14.01
CA ILE A 59 11.04 14.32 15.19
C ILE A 59 12.20 13.40 14.78
N PHE A 60 11.97 12.51 13.81
CA PHE A 60 13.00 11.57 13.35
C PHE A 60 14.18 12.30 12.70
N MET A 61 13.90 13.27 11.82
CA MET A 61 14.93 14.07 11.16
C MET A 61 15.73 14.92 12.16
N SER A 62 15.06 15.63 13.07
CA SER A 62 15.74 16.46 14.08
C SER A 62 16.64 15.64 15.01
N ARG A 63 16.23 14.42 15.37
CA ARG A 63 17.02 13.53 16.24
C ARG A 63 18.16 12.83 15.51
N HIS A 64 18.02 12.54 14.21
CA HIS A 64 19.10 11.95 13.42
C HIS A 64 20.20 12.99 13.12
N TRP A 65 19.83 14.26 12.94
CA TRP A 65 20.81 15.30 12.61
C TRP A 65 21.58 15.81 13.85
N ALA A 66 21.04 15.62 15.06
CA ALA A 66 21.74 15.90 16.32
C ALA A 66 22.82 14.86 16.70
N GLN A 67 22.89 13.71 16.00
CA GLN A 67 23.84 12.62 16.30
C GLN A 67 24.95 12.49 15.23
N THR A 68 24.97 13.34 14.21
CA THR A 68 25.93 13.29 13.09
C THR A 68 26.82 14.55 13.01
N THR A 69 26.83 15.40 14.04
CA THR A 69 27.77 16.53 14.23
C THR A 69 28.46 16.40 15.57
#